data_AF-A0A4U0VXD0-F1
#
_entry.id   AF-A0A4U0VXD0-F1
#
_cell.length_a   1.000
_cell.length_b   1.000
_cell.length_c   1.000
_cell.angle_alpha   90.00
_cell.angle_beta   90.00
_cell.angle_gamma   90.00
#
_symmetry.space_group_name_H-M   'P 1'
#
loop_
_entity.id
_entity.type
_entity.pdbx_description
1 polymer ?
#
loop_
_entity_poly.entity_id
_entity_poly.type
_entity_poly.pdbx_seq_one_letter_code
_entity_poly.pdbx_strand_id
1 'polypeptide(L)'
;SGFQLPQSLHDPEVYPDPESFIPERFMPGGANSDGSDSKNWLVFGAGAHKCIGQSYVYHHMCATIGTAAGLMDWVHEKTPESEEIQIIATLFPKDQCRLKFTPREVDQ
;
A
#
# COMPACT_ATOMS: atom_id res chain seq x y z
N SER A 1 -11.89 0.80 21.64
CA SER A 1 -10.44 0.54 21.47
C SER A 1 -10.17 0.06 20.05
N GLY A 2 -10.55 0.89 19.06
CA GLY A 2 -10.61 0.51 17.65
C GLY A 2 -9.26 0.63 16.94
N PHE A 3 -9.06 -0.23 15.95
CA PHE A 3 -7.88 -0.35 15.09
C PHE A 3 -7.51 1.01 14.46
N GLN A 4 -6.42 1.61 14.93
CA GLN A 4 -6.00 3.00 14.65
C GLN A 4 -5.24 3.19 13.31
N LEU A 5 -4.95 2.10 12.61
CA LEU A 5 -4.06 2.07 11.43
C LEU A 5 -4.64 2.78 10.18
N PRO A 6 -5.93 2.63 9.80
CA PRO A 6 -6.48 3.33 8.64
C PRO A 6 -6.50 4.84 8.85
N GLN A 7 -6.75 5.28 10.09
CA GLN A 7 -6.89 6.71 10.42
C GLN A 7 -5.55 7.46 10.36
N SER A 8 -4.43 6.78 10.65
CA SER A 8 -3.12 7.44 10.73
C SER A 8 -2.65 7.92 9.34
N LEU A 9 -2.96 7.18 8.28
CA LEU A 9 -2.61 7.59 6.92
C LEU A 9 -3.67 8.48 6.24
N HIS A 10 -4.83 8.66 6.87
CA HIS A 10 -5.94 9.43 6.31
C HIS A 10 -6.18 10.77 7.05
N ASP A 11 -5.20 11.22 7.84
CA ASP A 11 -5.25 12.52 8.51
C ASP A 11 -5.07 13.66 7.47
N PRO A 12 -6.10 14.49 7.23
CA PRO A 12 -6.04 15.54 6.22
C PRO A 12 -5.06 16.68 6.58
N GLU A 13 -4.65 16.81 7.85
CA GLU A 13 -3.64 17.80 8.25
C GLU A 13 -2.23 17.41 7.77
N VAL A 14 -1.97 16.11 7.61
CA VAL A 14 -0.67 15.56 7.21
C VAL A 14 -0.66 15.09 5.75
N TYR A 15 -1.79 14.60 5.24
CA TYR A 15 -1.96 14.12 3.88
C TYR A 15 -3.09 14.91 3.20
N PRO A 16 -2.79 15.98 2.44
CA PRO A 16 -3.81 16.71 1.67
C PRO A 16 -4.47 15.75 0.68
N ASP A 17 -5.80 15.64 0.60
CA ASP A 17 -6.49 14.60 -0.22
C ASP A 17 -6.10 13.14 0.15
N PRO A 18 -6.38 12.70 1.40
CA PRO A 18 -5.94 11.40 1.90
C PRO A 18 -6.56 10.20 1.17
N GLU A 19 -7.77 10.36 0.62
CA GLU A 19 -8.48 9.31 -0.11
C GLU A 19 -7.94 9.10 -1.54
N SER A 20 -7.04 9.97 -2.01
CA SER A 20 -6.47 9.89 -3.37
C SER A 20 -5.14 9.15 -3.38
N PHE A 21 -5.00 8.17 -4.26
CA PHE A 21 -3.75 7.46 -4.50
C PHE A 21 -2.76 8.34 -5.26
N ILE A 22 -1.81 8.96 -4.55
CA ILE A 22 -0.77 9.85 -5.11
C ILE A 22 0.61 9.38 -4.64
N PRO A 23 1.29 8.52 -5.41
CA PRO A 23 2.62 8.00 -5.08
C PRO A 23 3.69 9.08 -4.90
N GLU A 24 3.58 10.20 -5.62
CA GLU A 24 4.55 11.29 -5.67
C GLU A 24 4.77 11.94 -4.29
N ARG A 25 3.83 11.79 -3.36
CA ARG A 25 3.96 12.31 -1.98
C ARG A 25 5.16 11.73 -1.23
N PHE A 26 5.56 10.51 -1.58
CA PHE A 26 6.65 9.76 -0.93
C PHE A 26 7.96 9.80 -1.72
N MET A 27 8.00 10.56 -2.82
CA MET A 27 9.20 10.76 -3.63
C MET A 27 10.08 11.89 -3.07
N PRO A 28 11.37 11.96 -3.41
CA PRO A 28 12.25 13.06 -3.00
C PRO A 28 11.65 14.42 -3.36
N GLY A 29 11.51 15.32 -2.37
CA GLY A 29 10.87 16.63 -2.54
C GLY A 29 9.34 16.65 -2.40
N GLY A 30 8.71 15.50 -2.17
CA GLY A 30 7.29 15.38 -1.82
C GLY A 30 7.00 15.67 -0.35
N ALA A 31 5.72 15.85 0.00
CA ALA A 31 5.28 16.22 1.35
C ALA A 31 5.67 15.21 2.45
N ASN A 32 5.98 13.96 2.10
CA ASN A 32 6.39 12.89 3.01
C ASN A 32 7.60 12.12 2.47
N SER A 33 8.54 12.80 1.82
CA SER A 33 9.70 12.19 1.12
C SER A 33 10.54 11.25 1.98
N ASP A 34 10.61 11.51 3.29
CA ASP A 34 11.54 10.80 4.18
C ASP A 34 10.87 9.65 4.93
N GLY A 35 9.57 9.40 4.70
CA GLY A 35 8.80 8.28 5.27
C GLY A 35 8.86 8.14 6.81
N SER A 36 9.40 9.14 7.51
CA SER A 36 9.84 9.07 8.91
C SER A 36 9.51 10.33 9.72
N ASP A 37 9.27 11.46 9.06
CA ASP A 37 8.96 12.74 9.72
C ASP A 37 7.47 12.93 10.05
N SER A 38 6.62 12.07 9.48
CA SER A 38 5.21 12.02 9.85
C SER A 38 5.06 11.20 11.12
N LYS A 39 4.72 11.85 12.25
CA LYS A 39 4.26 11.18 13.48
C LYS A 39 3.12 10.18 13.22
N ASN A 40 2.46 10.33 12.07
CA ASN A 40 1.33 9.55 11.63
C ASN A 40 1.73 8.37 10.70
N TRP A 41 3.02 8.20 10.37
CA TRP A 41 3.50 7.04 9.61
C TRP A 41 3.70 5.82 10.52
N LEU A 42 2.61 5.07 10.74
CA LEU A 42 2.57 3.93 11.66
C LEU A 42 2.41 2.57 10.95
N VAL A 43 2.68 2.49 9.64
CA VAL A 43 2.53 1.27 8.82
C VAL A 43 3.29 0.07 9.40
N PHE A 44 4.49 0.30 9.90
CA PHE A 44 5.34 -0.72 10.54
C PHE A 44 5.41 -0.56 12.07
N GLY A 45 4.48 0.22 12.65
CA GLY A 45 4.54 0.64 14.05
C GLY A 45 5.66 1.64 14.35
N ALA A 46 5.78 2.00 15.62
CA ALA A 46 6.78 2.93 16.12
C ALA A 46 7.38 2.45 17.46
N GLY A 47 8.58 2.96 17.81
CA GLY A 47 9.25 2.68 19.09
C GLY A 47 9.85 1.28 19.20
N ALA A 48 9.95 0.76 20.43
CA ALA A 48 10.63 -0.50 20.74
C ALA A 48 9.95 -1.76 20.15
N HIS A 49 8.68 -1.64 19.76
CA HIS A 49 7.90 -2.72 19.12
C HIS A 49 7.68 -2.49 17.62
N LYS A 50 8.50 -1.64 16.99
CA LYS A 50 8.49 -1.46 15.54
C LYS A 50 8.80 -2.79 14.84
N CYS A 51 8.13 -3.02 13.71
CA CYS A 51 8.29 -4.23 12.92
C CYS A 51 9.76 -4.44 12.52
N ILE A 52 10.37 -5.50 13.04
CA ILE A 52 11.75 -5.90 12.71
C ILE A 52 11.91 -6.29 11.24
N GLY A 53 10.81 -6.67 10.59
CA GLY A 53 10.77 -7.08 9.19
C GLY A 53 10.66 -5.93 8.19
N GLN A 54 10.63 -4.66 8.63
CA GLN A 54 10.40 -3.52 7.74
C GLN A 54 11.33 -3.54 6.52
N SER A 55 12.64 -3.67 6.74
CA SER A 55 13.60 -3.70 5.65
C SER A 55 13.37 -4.89 4.71
N TYR A 56 13.08 -6.08 5.25
CA TYR A 56 12.77 -7.25 4.44
C TYR A 56 11.54 -7.02 3.55
N VAL A 57 10.47 -6.47 4.12
CA VAL A 57 9.23 -6.18 3.41
C VAL A 57 9.46 -5.22 2.26
N TYR A 58 10.23 -4.14 2.45
CA TYR A 58 10.52 -3.20 1.35
C TYR A 58 11.25 -3.88 0.19
N HIS A 59 12.32 -4.63 0.46
CA HIS A 59 13.05 -5.33 -0.61
C HIS A 59 12.16 -6.37 -1.30
N HIS A 60 11.39 -7.14 -0.53
CA HIS A 60 10.51 -8.17 -1.06
C HIS A 60 9.38 -7.56 -1.91
N MET A 61 8.71 -6.52 -1.42
CA MET A 61 7.64 -5.85 -2.17
C MET A 61 8.17 -5.20 -3.44
N CYS A 62 9.29 -4.48 -3.38
CA CYS A 62 9.88 -3.85 -4.56
C CYS A 62 10.26 -4.90 -5.62
N ALA A 63 10.89 -6.01 -5.22
CA ALA A 63 11.26 -7.08 -6.14
C ALA A 63 10.04 -7.77 -6.75
N THR A 64 9.06 -8.16 -5.91
CA THR A 64 7.86 -8.89 -6.36
C THR A 64 6.97 -8.01 -7.24
N ILE A 65 6.62 -6.80 -6.78
CA ILE A 65 5.75 -5.88 -7.52
C ILE A 65 6.46 -5.39 -8.79
N GLY A 66 7.74 -5.02 -8.70
CA GLY A 66 8.50 -4.56 -9.87
C GLY A 66 8.62 -5.63 -10.96
N THR A 67 8.88 -6.88 -10.57
CA THR A 67 8.93 -8.00 -11.51
C THR A 67 7.57 -8.26 -12.14
N ALA A 68 6.50 -8.31 -11.34
CA ALA A 68 5.16 -8.57 -11.84
C ALA A 68 4.62 -7.41 -12.71
N ALA A 69 4.96 -6.15 -12.40
CA ALA A 69 4.58 -4.99 -13.21
C ALA A 69 5.30 -4.96 -14.58
N GLY A 70 6.53 -5.46 -14.64
CA GLY A 70 7.30 -5.56 -15.88
C GLY A 70 6.89 -6.72 -16.78
N LEU A 71 6.60 -7.90 -16.18
CA LEU A 71 6.45 -9.16 -16.92
C LEU A 71 5.01 -9.62 -17.11
N MET A 72 4.03 -8.99 -16.46
CA MET A 72 2.65 -9.47 -16.48
C MET A 72 1.67 -8.34 -16.83
N ASP A 73 0.57 -8.73 -17.47
CA ASP A 73 -0.64 -7.93 -17.63
C ASP A 73 -1.67 -8.33 -16.58
N TRP A 74 -2.33 -7.31 -16.02
CA TRP A 74 -3.13 -7.43 -14.81
C TRP A 74 -4.56 -7.00 -15.15
N VAL A 75 -5.51 -7.92 -15.02
CA VAL A 75 -6.93 -7.62 -15.23
C VAL A 75 -7.66 -7.78 -13.90
N HIS A 76 -8.23 -6.68 -13.41
CA HIS A 76 -9.06 -6.65 -12.21
C HIS A 76 -10.54 -6.69 -12.58
N GLU A 77 -11.26 -7.71 -12.11
CA GLU A 77 -12.72 -7.77 -12.18
C GLU A 77 -13.31 -7.02 -10.99
N LYS A 78 -13.74 -5.77 -11.20
CA LYS A 78 -14.39 -4.97 -10.17
C LYS A 78 -15.80 -5.47 -9.90
N THR A 79 -16.10 -5.69 -8.64
CA THR A 79 -17.42 -6.04 -8.11
C THR A 79 -17.95 -4.88 -7.24
N PRO A 80 -19.24 -4.85 -6.89
CA PRO A 80 -19.76 -3.88 -5.93
C PRO A 80 -19.08 -3.95 -4.55
N GLU A 81 -18.47 -5.08 -4.22
CA GLU A 81 -17.82 -5.32 -2.93
C GLU A 81 -16.29 -5.09 -2.97
N SER A 82 -15.72 -4.70 -4.12
CA SER A 82 -14.27 -4.48 -4.27
C SER A 82 -13.72 -3.35 -3.40
N GLU A 83 -14.55 -2.34 -3.12
CA GLU A 83 -14.17 -1.19 -2.30
C GLU A 83 -14.63 -1.37 -0.83
N GLU A 84 -15.34 -2.47 -0.52
CA GLU A 84 -15.72 -2.79 0.85
C GLU A 84 -14.57 -3.51 1.57
N ILE A 85 -14.18 -3.00 2.74
CA ILE A 85 -13.07 -3.54 3.52
C ILE A 85 -13.58 -4.58 4.51
N GLN A 86 -12.96 -5.75 4.50
CA GLN A 86 -13.07 -6.77 5.54
C GLN A 86 -11.81 -6.75 6.41
N ILE A 87 -12.00 -6.77 7.74
CA ILE A 87 -10.92 -6.78 8.72
C ILE A 87 -10.92 -8.12 9.44
N ILE A 88 -9.80 -8.85 9.35
CA ILE A 88 -9.56 -10.06 10.16
C ILE A 88 -8.27 -9.82 10.96
N ALA A 89 -7.13 -10.31 10.46
CA ALA A 89 -5.80 -9.99 10.98
C ALA A 89 -5.17 -8.79 10.25
N THR A 90 -5.52 -8.63 8.98
CA THR A 90 -5.14 -7.52 8.10
C THR A 90 -6.37 -7.03 7.33
N LEU A 91 -6.20 -5.95 6.58
CA LEU A 91 -7.23 -5.39 5.70
C LEU A 91 -7.28 -6.21 4.39
N PHE A 92 -8.48 -6.63 4.00
CA PHE A 92 -8.74 -7.30 2.72
C PHE A 92 -9.95 -6.66 2.04
N PRO A 93 -9.97 -6.57 0.70
CA PRO A 93 -11.22 -6.36 -0.04
C PRO A 93 -12.18 -7.52 0.26
N LYS A 94 -13.46 -7.22 0.44
CA LYS A 94 -14.48 -8.21 0.80
C LYS A 94 -14.71 -9.24 -0.32
N ASP A 95 -14.44 -8.85 -1.57
CA ASP A 95 -14.49 -9.72 -2.74
C ASP A 95 -13.17 -10.50 -3.01
N GLN A 96 -12.18 -10.36 -2.12
CA GLN A 96 -10.86 -10.98 -2.19
C GLN A 96 -9.99 -10.54 -3.38
N CYS A 97 -10.25 -9.38 -3.99
CA CYS A 97 -9.44 -8.80 -5.07
C CYS A 97 -9.27 -9.75 -6.27
N ARG A 98 -10.30 -9.84 -7.11
CA ARG A 98 -10.36 -10.77 -8.25
C ARG A 98 -9.42 -10.34 -9.38
N LEU A 99 -8.19 -10.85 -9.36
CA LEU A 99 -7.15 -10.55 -10.35
C LEU A 99 -6.86 -11.74 -11.25
N LYS A 100 -6.75 -11.46 -12.55
CA LYS A 100 -6.18 -12.37 -13.54
C LYS A 100 -4.85 -11.82 -14.01
N PHE A 101 -3.82 -12.67 -13.95
CA PHE A 101 -2.49 -12.38 -14.45
C PHE A 101 -2.23 -13.17 -15.74
N THR A 102 -1.67 -12.50 -16.74
CA THR A 102 -1.17 -13.15 -17.97
C THR A 102 0.26 -12.66 -18.25
N PRO A 103 1.18 -13.51 -18.74
CA PRO A 103 2.48 -13.03 -19.19
C PRO A 103 2.31 -11.93 -20.24
N ARG A 104 3.08 -10.84 -20.11
CA ARG A 104 3.10 -9.77 -21.10
C ARG A 104 3.92 -10.24 -22.30
N GLU A 105 3.39 -10.04 -23.50
CA GLU A 105 4.16 -10.20 -24.74
C GLU A 105 5.22 -9.09 -24.77
N VAL A 106 6.49 -9.50 -24.69
CA VAL A 106 7.62 -8.57 -24.81
C VAL A 106 8.03 -8.58 -26.28
N ASP A 107 7.66 -7.55 -27.03
CA ASP A 107 8.26 -7.33 -28.36
C ASP A 107 9.78 -7.20 -28.16
N GLN A 108 10.53 -8.18 -28.68
CA GLN A 108 12.00 -8.21 -28.64
C GLN A 108 12.63 -7.29 -29.67
#